data_AF-A0A0C9ZUY5-F1
#
_entry.id   AF-A0A0C9ZUY5-F1
#
_cell.length_a   1.000
_cell.length_b   1.000
_cell.length_c   1.000
_cell.angle_alpha   90.00
_cell.angle_beta   90.00
_cell.angle_gamma   90.00
#
_symmetry.space_group_name_H-M   'P 1'
#
loop_
_entity.id
_entity.type
_entity.pdbx_description
1 polymer ?
#
loop_
_entity_poly.entity_id
_entity_poly.type
_entity_poly.pdbx_seq_one_letter_code
_entity_poly.pdbx_strand_id
1 'polypeptide(L)'
;MTNPKSDTAGELESLELVDDTEFEVSGNYDVPESSTPRPAVKKSSPSAVFHNWQALIPTLVDVFLSYLTWTMGKPISTPPSTMCHCVQACETKTSVVVCLYFDHFSSIPVYSCKCASLPQVLLHHRLFPASLSQPHMAVSVELLAFY
;
A
#
# COMPACT_ATOMS: atom_id res chain seq x y z
N MET A 1 62.70 -27.30 -10.09
CA MET A 1 63.12 -26.38 -11.16
C MET A 1 62.14 -25.21 -11.20
N THR A 2 62.68 -23.99 -11.07
CA THR A 2 62.12 -22.68 -11.45
C THR A 2 60.73 -22.26 -10.94
N ASN A 3 60.73 -21.45 -9.87
CA ASN A 3 59.84 -20.28 -9.70
C ASN A 3 60.23 -19.19 -10.75
N PRO A 4 59.49 -18.08 -11.06
CA PRO A 4 58.95 -17.17 -10.02
C PRO A 4 57.75 -16.23 -10.37
N LYS A 5 57.29 -15.53 -9.31
CA LYS A 5 56.93 -14.08 -9.23
C LYS A 5 55.61 -13.58 -9.86
N SER A 6 54.64 -13.08 -9.06
CA SER A 6 54.52 -11.70 -8.49
C SER A 6 54.13 -10.69 -9.58
N ASP A 7 53.28 -9.67 -9.43
CA ASP A 7 52.67 -8.99 -8.30
C ASP A 7 51.80 -7.85 -8.92
N THR A 8 50.91 -7.24 -8.14
CA THR A 8 50.43 -5.83 -8.28
C THR A 8 49.31 -5.44 -9.27
N ALA A 9 48.16 -5.10 -8.66
CA ALA A 9 47.33 -3.88 -8.72
C ALA A 9 47.00 -3.15 -10.04
N GLY A 10 45.77 -2.63 -10.04
CA GLY A 10 45.18 -1.71 -11.02
C GLY A 10 43.99 -2.39 -11.69
N GLU A 11 42.80 -1.83 -11.84
CA GLU A 11 42.25 -0.51 -11.57
C GLU A 11 40.73 -0.70 -11.71
N LEU A 12 39.94 0.05 -10.94
CA LEU A 12 38.48 0.12 -11.09
C LEU A 12 38.19 0.88 -12.40
N GLU A 13 37.77 0.20 -13.46
CA GLU A 13 37.20 0.84 -14.65
C GLU A 13 35.69 0.55 -14.76
N SER A 14 34.94 1.58 -14.39
CA SER A 14 33.73 2.11 -15.02
C SER A 14 33.19 1.36 -16.25
N LEU A 15 31.94 0.90 -16.18
CA LEU A 15 31.09 0.77 -17.36
C LEU A 15 29.96 1.80 -17.25
N GLU A 16 30.26 3.00 -17.73
CA GLU A 16 29.25 3.96 -18.18
C GLU A 16 28.77 3.56 -19.60
N LEU A 17 27.46 3.68 -19.79
CA LEU A 17 26.73 4.13 -20.99
C LEU A 17 26.92 3.40 -22.34
N VAL A 18 25.85 2.71 -22.74
CA VAL A 18 25.26 2.74 -24.10
C VAL A 18 23.74 2.83 -23.86
N ASP A 19 23.07 3.97 -23.96
CA ASP A 19 22.75 4.84 -25.12
C ASP A 19 22.42 4.12 -26.43
N ASP A 20 21.38 4.65 -27.08
CA ASP A 20 20.74 4.25 -28.33
C ASP A 20 19.77 3.05 -28.22
N THR A 21 18.50 3.11 -28.64
CA THR A 21 17.97 3.86 -29.77
C THR A 21 16.47 4.14 -29.56
N GLU A 22 16.09 5.38 -29.85
CA GLU A 22 14.72 5.86 -29.95
C GLU A 22 13.94 5.07 -31.02
N PHE A 23 12.77 4.55 -30.68
CA PHE A 23 11.83 4.00 -31.66
C PHE A 23 10.79 5.08 -31.97
N GLU A 24 11.04 5.89 -33.00
CA GLU A 24 10.03 6.79 -33.56
C GLU A 24 8.91 5.98 -34.23
N VAL A 25 7.75 5.89 -33.57
CA VAL A 25 6.49 5.55 -34.24
C VAL A 25 5.78 6.85 -34.58
N SER A 26 5.94 7.26 -35.85
CA SER A 26 5.16 8.34 -36.44
C SER A 26 3.72 7.88 -36.64
N GLY A 27 2.84 8.29 -35.73
CA GLY A 27 1.40 8.13 -35.82
C GLY A 27 0.73 9.50 -35.75
N ASN A 28 0.54 10.13 -36.91
CA ASN A 28 -0.21 11.37 -37.01
C ASN A 28 -1.71 11.06 -36.81
N TYR A 29 -2.20 11.28 -35.59
CA TYR A 29 -3.62 11.29 -35.27
C TYR A 29 -3.96 12.62 -34.59
N ASP A 30 -4.60 13.51 -35.34
CA ASP A 30 -5.22 14.73 -34.79
C ASP A 30 -6.36 14.33 -33.83
N VAL A 31 -6.06 14.32 -32.54
CA VAL A 31 -7.03 14.17 -31.46
C VAL A 31 -7.25 15.55 -30.83
N PRO A 32 -8.48 16.08 -30.78
CA PRO A 32 -8.75 17.37 -30.12
C PRO A 32 -8.41 17.29 -28.63
N GLU A 33 -7.41 18.06 -28.21
CA GLU A 33 -6.94 18.15 -26.83
C GLU A 33 -7.97 18.88 -25.95
N SER A 34 -8.88 18.12 -25.34
CA SER A 34 -9.63 18.59 -24.17
C SER A 34 -8.73 18.50 -22.94
N SER A 35 -7.90 19.52 -22.74
CA SER A 35 -7.01 19.65 -21.59
C SER A 35 -7.83 19.81 -20.31
N THR A 36 -8.10 18.68 -19.65
CA THR A 36 -8.65 18.68 -18.30
C THR A 36 -7.50 18.91 -17.32
N PRO A 37 -7.57 19.90 -16.40
CA PRO A 37 -6.50 20.17 -15.45
C PRO A 37 -6.21 18.92 -14.61
N ARG A 38 -4.98 18.40 -14.73
CA ARG A 38 -4.49 17.30 -13.89
C ARG A 38 -4.52 17.76 -12.43
N PRO A 39 -5.18 17.04 -11.50
CA PRO A 39 -5.15 17.41 -10.10
C PRO A 39 -3.70 17.46 -9.62
N ALA A 40 -3.26 18.61 -9.13
CA ALA A 40 -1.95 18.76 -8.51
C ALA A 40 -1.93 17.86 -7.26
N VAL A 41 -1.28 16.70 -7.38
CA VAL A 41 -1.05 15.80 -6.25
C VAL A 41 -0.15 16.53 -5.27
N LYS A 42 -0.74 17.08 -4.20
CA LYS A 42 0.01 17.69 -3.10
C LYS A 42 0.85 16.59 -2.45
N LYS A 43 2.15 16.56 -2.75
CA LYS A 43 3.09 15.70 -2.04
C LYS A 43 3.14 16.18 -0.58
N SER A 44 2.65 15.36 0.33
CA SER A 44 2.73 15.64 1.76
C SER A 44 4.19 15.61 2.22
N SER A 45 4.60 16.55 3.07
CA SER A 45 5.92 16.51 3.69
C SER A 45 6.07 15.26 4.56
N PRO A 46 7.30 14.74 4.77
CA PRO A 46 7.55 13.64 5.70
C PRO A 46 7.02 13.91 7.12
N SER A 47 7.06 15.17 7.59
CA SER A 47 6.51 15.54 8.90
C SER A 47 4.99 15.39 8.98
N ALA A 48 4.26 15.71 7.90
CA ALA A 48 2.81 15.56 7.86
C ALA A 48 2.39 14.09 7.92
N VAL A 49 3.12 13.21 7.23
CA VAL A 49 2.89 11.76 7.31
C VAL A 49 3.10 11.26 8.73
N PHE A 50 4.22 11.62 9.36
CA PHE A 50 4.52 11.22 10.73
C PHE A 50 3.46 11.68 11.73
N HIS A 51 3.00 12.93 11.65
CA HIS A 51 1.92 13.42 12.51
C HIS A 51 0.61 12.67 12.30
N ASN A 52 0.27 12.29 11.06
CA ASN A 52 -0.90 11.45 10.79
C ASN A 52 -0.78 10.07 11.46
N TRP A 53 0.40 9.45 11.44
CA TRP A 53 0.65 8.21 12.17
C TRP A 53 0.50 8.38 13.68
N GLN A 54 1.08 9.44 14.25
CA GLN A 54 0.98 9.72 15.68
C GLN A 54 -0.47 9.90 16.14
N ALA A 55 -1.32 10.53 15.33
CA ALA A 55 -2.73 10.72 15.65
C ALA A 55 -3.57 9.44 15.45
N LEU A 56 -3.27 8.64 14.43
CA LEU A 56 -4.09 7.49 14.06
C LEU A 56 -3.79 6.24 14.89
N ILE A 57 -2.51 5.91 15.13
CA ILE A 57 -2.11 4.69 15.85
C ILE A 57 -2.92 4.50 17.15
N PRO A 58 -3.09 5.52 18.02
CA PRO A 58 -3.89 5.38 19.23
C PRO A 58 -5.34 4.91 18.98
N THR A 59 -5.96 5.33 17.88
CA THR A 59 -7.35 4.97 17.53
C THR A 59 -7.50 3.53 17.04
N LEU A 60 -6.40 2.87 16.72
CA LEU A 60 -6.34 1.51 16.21
C LEU A 60 -6.02 0.48 17.30
N VAL A 61 -5.45 0.91 18.44
CA VAL A 61 -5.01 0.00 19.51
C VAL A 61 -6.16 -0.88 20.01
N ASP A 62 -7.28 -0.27 20.41
CA ASP A 62 -8.42 -1.02 20.96
C ASP A 62 -9.05 -1.96 19.92
N VAL A 63 -9.09 -1.53 18.66
CA VAL A 63 -9.57 -2.35 17.54
C VAL A 63 -8.65 -3.55 17.35
N PHE A 64 -7.34 -3.34 17.42
CA PHE A 64 -6.34 -4.41 17.28
C PHE A 64 -6.42 -5.41 18.43
N LEU A 65 -6.52 -4.94 19.67
CA LEU A 65 -6.67 -5.81 20.85
C LEU A 65 -7.96 -6.64 20.76
N SER A 66 -9.06 -6.01 20.33
CA SER A 66 -10.34 -6.71 20.09
C SER A 66 -10.20 -7.78 19.00
N TYR A 67 -9.48 -7.47 17.92
CA TYR A 67 -9.15 -8.44 16.87
C TYR A 67 -8.35 -9.63 17.42
N LEU A 68 -7.29 -9.38 18.20
CA LEU A 68 -6.43 -10.44 18.74
C LEU A 68 -7.24 -11.38 19.63
N THR A 69 -8.04 -10.84 20.54
CA THR A 69 -8.89 -11.65 21.43
C THR A 69 -9.93 -12.46 20.65
N TRP A 70 -10.51 -11.91 19.58
CA TRP A 70 -11.53 -12.60 18.81
C TRP A 70 -10.97 -13.66 17.87
N THR A 71 -9.73 -13.51 17.40
CA THR A 71 -9.13 -14.41 16.39
C THR A 71 -8.14 -15.41 16.96
N MET A 72 -7.75 -15.26 18.23
CA MET A 72 -6.87 -16.20 18.92
C MET A 72 -7.39 -17.65 18.82
N GLY A 73 -6.57 -18.53 18.24
CA GLY A 73 -6.88 -19.95 18.08
C GLY A 73 -7.93 -20.28 17.03
N LYS A 74 -8.40 -19.31 16.22
CA LYS A 74 -9.38 -19.54 15.16
C LYS A 74 -8.69 -19.67 13.80
N PRO A 75 -9.25 -20.47 12.88
CA PRO A 75 -8.74 -20.54 11.52
C PRO A 75 -8.92 -19.21 10.78
N ILE A 76 -8.05 -19.01 9.78
CA ILE A 76 -8.15 -17.90 8.84
C ILE A 76 -9.49 -18.02 8.09
N SER A 77 -10.29 -16.96 8.15
CA SER A 77 -11.59 -16.91 7.49
C SER A 77 -11.45 -16.36 6.08
N THR A 78 -12.32 -16.79 5.18
CA THR A 78 -12.36 -16.25 3.82
C THR A 78 -12.68 -14.75 3.85
N PRO A 79 -12.03 -13.94 3.00
CA PRO A 79 -12.33 -12.51 2.89
C PRO A 79 -13.81 -12.24 2.64
N PRO A 80 -14.41 -11.24 3.29
CA PRO A 80 -15.78 -10.85 2.97
C PRO A 80 -15.85 -10.17 1.60
N SER A 81 -17.01 -10.25 0.94
CA SER A 81 -17.24 -9.54 -0.33
C SER A 81 -17.37 -8.02 -0.15
N THR A 82 -17.70 -7.56 1.05
CA THR A 82 -17.81 -6.15 1.43
C THR A 82 -17.45 -5.96 2.91
N MET A 83 -16.96 -4.78 3.30
CA MET A 83 -16.55 -4.49 4.68
C MET A 83 -17.25 -3.26 5.25
N CYS A 84 -17.80 -3.38 6.45
CA CYS A 84 -18.31 -2.26 7.24
C CYS A 84 -18.15 -2.55 8.75
N HIS A 85 -18.15 -1.50 9.58
CA HIS A 85 -18.11 -1.65 11.05
C HIS A 85 -18.97 -0.58 11.76
N CYS A 86 -20.03 -0.11 11.10
CA CYS A 86 -20.94 0.86 11.70
C CYS A 86 -22.16 0.15 12.28
N VAL A 87 -22.40 0.32 13.59
CA VAL A 87 -23.60 -0.20 14.28
C VAL A 87 -24.80 0.76 14.20
N GLN A 88 -24.59 1.97 13.68
CA GLN A 88 -25.61 3.00 13.51
C GLN A 88 -25.98 3.12 12.03
N ALA A 89 -27.20 3.58 11.71
CA ALA A 89 -27.61 3.87 10.32
C ALA A 89 -27.00 5.20 9.82
N CYS A 90 -25.67 5.29 9.82
CA CYS A 90 -24.94 6.47 9.36
C CYS A 90 -24.91 6.57 7.84
N GLU A 91 -24.78 7.79 7.33
CA GLU A 91 -24.33 8.01 5.96
C GLU A 91 -22.90 7.46 5.79
N THR A 92 -22.70 6.66 4.73
CA THR A 92 -21.45 5.94 4.49
C THR A 92 -20.72 6.46 3.26
N LYS A 93 -19.40 6.59 3.38
CA LYS A 93 -18.47 6.78 2.27
C LYS A 93 -17.90 5.43 1.85
N THR A 94 -18.07 5.09 0.57
CA THR A 94 -17.50 3.89 -0.04
C THR A 94 -16.08 4.15 -0.54
N SER A 95 -15.17 3.20 -0.33
CA SER A 95 -13.82 3.19 -0.89
C SER A 95 -13.48 1.78 -1.33
N VAL A 96 -12.95 1.61 -2.54
CA VAL A 96 -12.50 0.30 -3.02
C VAL A 96 -11.03 0.14 -2.63
N VAL A 97 -10.71 -0.94 -1.92
CA VAL A 97 -9.36 -1.20 -1.41
C VAL A 97 -8.86 -2.52 -1.96
N VAL A 98 -7.66 -2.51 -2.53
CA VAL A 98 -6.95 -3.72 -2.94
C VAL A 98 -6.35 -4.38 -1.69
N CYS A 99 -6.82 -5.56 -1.36
CA CYS A 99 -6.44 -6.31 -0.19
C CYS A 99 -5.48 -7.42 -0.59
N LEU A 100 -4.31 -7.48 0.05
CA LEU A 100 -3.31 -8.53 -0.11
C LEU A 100 -3.51 -9.58 0.98
N TYR A 101 -3.86 -10.80 0.57
CA TYR A 101 -3.93 -11.99 1.42
C TYR A 101 -2.73 -12.91 1.12
N PHE A 102 -2.66 -14.08 1.77
CA PHE A 102 -1.56 -15.03 1.58
C PHE A 102 -1.41 -15.55 0.15
N ASP A 103 -2.54 -15.85 -0.49
CA ASP A 103 -2.63 -16.61 -1.74
C ASP A 103 -3.19 -15.78 -2.90
N HIS A 104 -3.79 -14.62 -2.63
CA HIS A 104 -4.44 -13.80 -3.65
C HIS A 104 -4.56 -12.32 -3.28
N PHE A 105 -4.93 -11.53 -4.28
CA PHE A 105 -5.35 -10.14 -4.14
C PHE A 105 -6.84 -10.02 -4.41
N SER A 106 -7.52 -9.12 -3.69
CA SER A 106 -8.95 -8.86 -3.91
C SER A 106 -9.29 -7.38 -3.77
N SER A 107 -10.06 -6.84 -4.70
CA SER A 107 -10.60 -5.47 -4.62
C SER A 107 -11.93 -5.49 -3.88
N ILE A 108 -11.95 -4.98 -2.65
CA ILE A 108 -13.12 -5.06 -1.76
C ILE A 108 -13.67 -3.65 -1.51
N PRO A 109 -14.99 -3.42 -1.68
CA PRO A 109 -15.62 -2.19 -1.25
C PRO A 109 -15.71 -2.11 0.27
N VAL A 110 -15.23 -1.00 0.82
CA VAL A 110 -15.20 -0.70 2.24
C VAL A 110 -16.07 0.52 2.52
N TYR A 111 -17.01 0.36 3.45
CA TYR A 111 -17.91 1.41 3.89
C TYR A 111 -17.41 2.00 5.20
N SER A 112 -17.08 3.28 5.17
CA SER A 112 -16.63 4.05 6.33
C SER A 112 -17.64 5.16 6.65
N CYS A 113 -17.65 5.61 7.90
CA CYS A 113 -18.52 6.69 8.33
C CYS A 113 -17.88 7.47 9.49
N LYS A 114 -18.61 8.42 10.07
CA LYS A 114 -18.15 9.18 11.24
C LYS A 114 -17.87 8.33 12.49
N CYS A 115 -18.46 7.14 12.59
CA CYS A 115 -18.30 6.23 13.73
C CYS A 115 -17.12 5.26 13.56
N ALA A 116 -16.76 4.95 12.32
CA ALA A 116 -15.69 4.01 11.99
C ALA A 116 -14.97 4.51 10.74
N SER A 117 -13.75 5.01 10.95
CA SER A 117 -12.87 5.45 9.86
C SER A 117 -12.44 4.27 8.99
N LEU A 118 -12.04 4.55 7.75
CA LEU A 118 -11.58 3.51 6.82
C LEU A 118 -10.44 2.63 7.41
N PRO A 119 -9.38 3.18 8.05
CA PRO A 119 -8.37 2.38 8.74
C PRO A 119 -8.93 1.46 9.84
N GLN A 120 -9.91 1.94 10.63
CA GLN A 120 -10.53 1.14 11.68
C GLN A 120 -11.37 -0.01 11.12
N VAL A 121 -12.13 0.25 10.04
CA VAL A 121 -12.90 -0.81 9.36
C VAL A 121 -11.95 -1.87 8.79
N LEU A 122 -10.88 -1.46 8.10
CA LEU A 122 -9.88 -2.40 7.58
C LEU A 122 -9.30 -3.28 8.70
N LEU A 123 -8.90 -2.67 9.82
CA LEU A 123 -8.28 -3.41 10.91
C LEU A 123 -9.26 -4.36 11.60
N HIS A 124 -10.52 -3.95 11.75
CA HIS A 124 -11.59 -4.83 12.23
C HIS A 124 -11.77 -6.08 11.36
N HIS A 125 -11.56 -5.93 10.04
CA HIS A 125 -11.59 -7.01 9.05
C HIS A 125 -10.21 -7.63 8.78
N ARG A 126 -9.28 -7.55 9.76
CA ARG A 126 -7.95 -8.18 9.73
C ARG A 126 -7.01 -7.65 8.65
N LEU A 127 -7.20 -6.42 8.21
CA LEU A 127 -6.38 -5.77 7.19
C LEU A 127 -5.70 -4.53 7.77
N PHE A 128 -4.39 -4.43 7.58
CA PHE A 128 -3.62 -3.26 7.95
C PHE A 128 -3.50 -2.32 6.73
N PRO A 129 -3.91 -1.05 6.84
CA PRO A 129 -3.79 -0.10 5.72
C PRO A 129 -2.32 0.15 5.37
N ALA A 130 -1.97 0.06 4.08
CA ALA A 130 -0.62 0.37 3.60
C ALA A 130 -0.36 1.89 3.52
N SER A 131 -1.42 2.70 3.57
CA SER A 131 -1.37 4.16 3.63
C SER A 131 -2.51 4.68 4.49
N LEU A 132 -2.24 5.64 5.37
CA LEU A 132 -3.23 6.16 6.30
C LEU A 132 -4.08 7.29 5.73
N SER A 133 -3.51 8.14 4.88
CA SER A 133 -4.21 9.28 4.30
C SER A 133 -5.18 8.85 3.20
N GLN A 134 -4.79 7.82 2.44
CA GLN A 134 -5.62 7.25 1.40
C GLN A 134 -5.25 5.77 1.20
N PRO A 135 -5.83 4.87 1.99
CA PRO A 135 -5.62 3.45 1.82
C PRO A 135 -6.31 2.98 0.54
N HIS A 136 -5.55 2.89 -0.54
CA HIS A 136 -5.94 2.14 -1.75
C HIS A 136 -5.51 0.68 -1.68
N MET A 137 -4.62 0.37 -0.74
CA MET A 137 -4.12 -0.97 -0.48
C MET A 137 -4.15 -1.27 1.02
N ALA A 138 -4.41 -2.52 1.36
CA ALA A 138 -4.29 -3.05 2.70
C ALA A 138 -3.71 -4.47 2.67
N VAL A 139 -2.99 -4.83 3.73
CA VAL A 139 -2.30 -6.13 3.84
C VAL A 139 -2.92 -6.92 4.98
N SER A 140 -3.17 -8.21 4.79
CA SER A 140 -3.66 -9.07 5.87
C SER A 140 -2.73 -8.98 7.08
N VAL A 141 -3.30 -8.74 8.26
CA VAL A 141 -2.57 -8.76 9.53
C VAL A 141 -1.95 -10.13 9.76
N GLU A 142 -2.64 -11.19 9.34
CA GLU A 142 -2.15 -12.55 9.45
C GLU A 142 -0.89 -12.73 8.57
N LEU A 143 -0.85 -12.14 7.37
CA LEU A 143 0.34 -12.13 6.50
C LEU A 143 1.49 -11.33 7.13
N LEU A 144 1.19 -10.18 7.72
CA LEU A 144 2.20 -9.37 8.41
C LEU A 144 2.81 -10.09 9.61
N ALA A 145 2.06 -10.97 10.30
CA ALA A 145 2.56 -11.71 11.46
C ALA A 145 3.69 -12.72 11.13
N PHE A 146 4.00 -12.94 9.85
CA PHE A 146 5.12 -13.79 9.41
C PHE A 146 6.46 -13.03 9.31
N TYR A 147 6.48 -11.71 9.53
CA TYR A 147 7.65 -10.84 9.42
C TYR A 147 7.85 -10.01 10.69
#